data_AF-A0A532TA27-F1
#
_entry.id   AF-A0A532TA27-F1
#
_cell.length_a   1.000
_cell.length_b   1.000
_cell.length_c   1.000
_cell.angle_alpha   90.00
_cell.angle_beta   90.00
_cell.angle_gamma   90.00
#
_symmetry.space_group_name_H-M   'P 1'
#
loop_
_entity.id
_entity.type
_entity.pdbx_description
1 polymer ?
#
loop_
_entity_poly.entity_id
_entity_poly.type
_entity_poly.pdbx_seq_one_letter_code
_entity_poly.pdbx_strand_id
1 'polypeptide(L)'
;MQYIGKCATLGYGMEYSFSIYQRMRVAGLLGETDLAYPISGGTTNAWGAREAWMSEKIAPEWGLRQYRGPIWEILNALALCTVGIDLCMMFHPVAAKHVKEITSQFFAEVPKVLDDKGYYDWVSANLKR
;
A
#
# COMPACT_ATOMS: atom_id res chain seq x y z
N MET A 1 19.04 -4.43 -0.43
CA MET A 1 18.49 -4.31 0.93
C MET A 1 17.03 -3.90 0.78
N GLN A 2 16.06 -4.74 1.14
CA GLN A 2 14.63 -4.38 1.07
C GLN A 2 14.24 -3.73 2.41
N TYR A 3 13.79 -2.49 2.41
CA TYR A 3 13.41 -1.82 3.66
C TYR A 3 12.01 -2.24 4.06
N ILE A 4 11.91 -3.02 5.15
CA ILE A 4 10.63 -3.37 5.78
C ILE A 4 10.34 -2.27 6.81
N GLY A 5 9.64 -1.22 6.38
CA GLY A 5 9.12 -0.21 7.30
C GLY A 5 7.91 -0.76 8.06
N LYS A 6 7.77 -0.43 9.36
CA LYS A 6 6.53 -0.74 10.09
C LYS A 6 5.37 0.02 9.43
N CYS A 7 4.47 -0.71 8.78
CA CYS A 7 3.19 -0.16 8.33
C CYS A 7 2.26 -0.02 9.52
N ALA A 8 2.03 1.21 9.97
CA ALA A 8 0.93 1.50 10.88
C ALA A 8 -0.40 1.28 10.15
N THR A 9 -1.45 0.94 10.91
CA THR A 9 -2.78 0.66 10.35
C THR A 9 -3.65 1.91 10.32
N LEU A 10 -4.67 1.90 9.44
CA LEU A 10 -5.73 2.90 9.42
C LEU A 10 -6.30 3.14 10.82
N GLY A 11 -6.32 4.40 11.25
CA GLY A 11 -6.77 4.83 12.57
C GLY A 11 -5.71 4.77 13.68
N TYR A 12 -4.51 4.22 13.40
CA TYR A 12 -3.46 3.99 14.39
C TYR A 12 -2.07 4.38 13.85
N GLY A 13 -1.95 5.55 13.22
CA GLY A 13 -0.67 6.10 12.78
C GLY A 13 -0.32 5.87 11.30
N MET A 14 -1.27 5.45 10.45
CA MET A 14 -1.02 5.25 9.02
C MET A 14 -0.45 6.52 8.36
N GLU A 15 -0.87 7.71 8.77
CA GLU A 15 -0.40 8.99 8.27
C GLU A 15 1.12 9.18 8.41
N TYR A 16 1.72 8.59 9.45
CA TYR A 16 3.16 8.57 9.63
C TYR A 16 3.83 7.67 8.58
N SER A 17 3.35 6.42 8.45
CA SER A 17 3.84 5.49 7.43
C SER A 17 3.68 6.07 6.02
N PHE A 18 2.53 6.67 5.72
CA PHE A 18 2.22 7.33 4.46
C PHE A 18 3.26 8.41 4.12
N SER A 19 3.52 9.32 5.07
CA SER A 19 4.49 10.40 4.90
C SER A 19 5.92 9.90 4.72
N ILE A 20 6.31 8.82 5.43
CA ILE A 20 7.63 8.22 5.30
C ILE A 20 7.81 7.57 3.92
N TYR A 21 6.86 6.76 3.46
CA TYR A 21 6.95 6.11 2.16
C TYR A 21 6.95 7.11 1.02
N GLN A 22 6.14 8.17 1.11
CA GLN A 22 6.16 9.26 0.15
C GLN A 22 7.56 9.92 0.06
N ARG A 23 8.19 10.20 1.21
CA ARG A 23 9.54 10.79 1.24
C ARG A 23 10.59 9.85 0.67
N MET A 24 10.53 8.57 1.02
CA MET A 24 11.45 7.55 0.48
C MET A 24 11.32 7.45 -1.04
N ARG A 25 10.08 7.37 -1.56
CA ARG A 25 9.80 7.32 -2.99
C ARG A 25 10.34 8.55 -3.72
N VAL A 26 10.05 9.75 -3.20
CA VAL A 26 10.53 11.00 -3.81
C VAL A 26 12.05 11.10 -3.77
N ALA A 27 12.69 10.74 -2.65
CA ALA A 27 14.15 10.76 -2.54
C ALA A 27 14.82 9.81 -3.54
N GLY A 28 14.31 8.58 -3.69
CA GLY A 28 14.79 7.63 -4.69
C GLY A 28 14.66 8.18 -6.12
N LEU A 29 13.52 8.79 -6.45
CA LEU A 29 13.31 9.45 -7.76
C LEU A 29 14.22 10.66 -7.99
N LEU A 30 14.66 11.34 -6.94
CA LEU A 30 15.61 12.46 -7.01
C LEU A 30 17.07 12.01 -7.10
N GLY A 31 17.34 10.71 -7.12
CA GLY A 31 18.68 10.15 -7.32
C GLY A 31 19.37 9.65 -6.05
N GLU A 32 18.69 9.63 -4.90
CA GLU A 32 19.26 9.06 -3.68
C GLU A 32 19.31 7.53 -3.76
N THR A 33 20.48 7.01 -4.15
CA THR A 33 20.69 5.56 -4.38
C THR A 33 20.45 4.69 -3.15
N ASP A 34 20.65 5.24 -1.94
CA ASP A 34 20.37 4.57 -0.66
C ASP A 34 18.87 4.43 -0.35
N LEU A 35 17.99 5.05 -1.15
CA LEU A 35 16.54 4.95 -1.04
C LEU A 35 15.88 4.49 -2.35
N ALA A 36 16.66 4.29 -3.40
CA ALA A 36 16.22 3.75 -4.68
C ALA A 36 16.10 2.22 -4.61
N TYR A 37 15.10 1.73 -3.89
CA TYR A 37 14.75 0.31 -3.88
C TYR A 37 13.24 0.10 -3.71
N PRO A 38 12.72 -1.06 -4.13
CA PRO A 38 11.32 -1.42 -3.90
C PRO A 38 10.96 -1.44 -2.40
N ILE A 39 9.83 -0.85 -2.07
CA ILE A 39 9.30 -0.75 -0.72
C ILE A 39 8.26 -1.86 -0.50
N SER A 40 8.46 -2.66 0.54
CA SER A 40 7.48 -3.66 0.98
C SER A 40 6.75 -3.16 2.24
N GLY A 41 5.43 -3.34 2.25
CA GLY A 41 4.56 -2.94 3.34
C GLY A 41 3.83 -4.11 3.98
N GLY A 42 3.91 -4.22 5.32
CA GLY A 42 3.11 -5.15 6.13
C GLY A 42 1.66 -4.70 6.27
N THR A 43 0.89 -4.74 5.18
CA THR A 43 -0.51 -4.30 5.17
C THR A 43 -1.41 -5.17 6.04
N THR A 44 -0.98 -6.39 6.38
CA THR A 44 -1.57 -7.27 7.40
C THR A 44 -1.72 -6.61 8.77
N ASN A 45 -0.94 -5.58 9.10
CA ASN A 45 -1.09 -4.82 10.35
C ASN A 45 -2.46 -4.16 10.49
N ALA A 46 -3.23 -4.06 9.39
CA ALA A 46 -4.64 -3.70 9.41
C ALA A 46 -5.46 -4.50 10.43
N TRP A 47 -5.13 -5.76 10.63
CA TRP A 47 -5.79 -6.65 11.58
C TRP A 47 -5.46 -6.36 13.05
N GLY A 48 -4.53 -5.44 13.33
CA GLY A 48 -4.29 -4.93 14.69
C GLY A 48 -5.32 -3.90 15.15
N ALA A 49 -6.01 -3.25 14.23
CA ALA A 49 -7.06 -2.27 14.54
C ALA A 49 -8.28 -2.96 15.15
N ARG A 50 -8.85 -2.38 16.22
CA ARG A 50 -10.04 -2.93 16.88
C ARG A 50 -11.21 -3.05 15.92
N GLU A 51 -11.34 -2.08 15.03
CA GLU A 51 -12.34 -1.97 13.98
C GLU A 51 -12.24 -3.11 12.96
N ALA A 52 -11.09 -3.78 12.83
CA ALA A 52 -10.92 -4.90 11.91
C ALA A 52 -11.35 -6.25 12.52
N TRP A 53 -11.16 -6.46 13.83
CA TRP A 53 -11.37 -7.78 14.46
C TRP A 53 -12.46 -7.83 15.53
N MET A 54 -12.88 -6.70 16.09
CA MET A 54 -13.90 -6.68 17.15
C MET A 54 -15.24 -7.19 16.61
N SER A 55 -15.90 -8.07 17.37
CA SER A 55 -17.19 -8.63 17.00
C SER A 55 -18.29 -7.56 17.07
N GLU A 56 -19.22 -7.63 16.13
CA GLU A 56 -20.47 -6.88 16.11
C GLU A 56 -21.34 -7.09 17.37
N LYS A 57 -21.10 -8.14 18.17
CA LYS A 57 -21.76 -8.31 19.47
C LYS A 57 -21.30 -7.30 20.52
N ILE A 58 -20.07 -6.80 20.38
CA ILE A 58 -19.46 -5.82 21.29
C ILE A 58 -19.70 -4.40 20.78
N ALA A 59 -19.59 -4.19 19.46
CA ALA A 59 -19.80 -2.91 18.80
C ALA A 59 -20.76 -3.09 17.60
N PRO A 60 -22.09 -3.19 17.84
CA PRO A 60 -23.08 -3.44 16.80
C PRO A 60 -23.18 -2.29 15.77
N GLU A 61 -22.87 -1.06 16.18
CA GLU A 61 -22.91 0.14 15.35
C GLU A 61 -21.86 0.14 14.22
N TRP A 62 -20.82 -0.67 14.33
CA TRP A 62 -19.79 -0.80 13.28
C TRP A 62 -20.19 -1.80 12.19
N GLY A 63 -21.29 -2.52 12.36
CA GLY A 63 -21.73 -3.54 11.42
C GLY A 63 -20.86 -4.80 11.42
N LEU A 64 -21.07 -5.66 10.43
CA LEU A 64 -20.56 -7.02 10.42
C LEU A 64 -19.04 -7.07 10.25
N ARG A 65 -18.36 -7.78 11.16
CA ARG A 65 -16.91 -7.98 11.14
C ARG A 65 -16.40 -8.56 9.81
N GLN A 66 -17.17 -9.48 9.21
CA GLN A 66 -16.79 -10.17 7.98
C GLN A 66 -16.52 -9.21 6.80
N TYR A 67 -17.14 -8.03 6.80
CA TYR A 67 -16.90 -7.00 5.80
C TYR A 67 -15.84 -6.01 6.28
N ARG A 68 -15.92 -5.58 7.55
CA ARG A 68 -14.98 -4.61 8.11
C ARG A 68 -13.53 -5.03 8.02
N GLY A 69 -13.20 -6.26 8.46
CA GLY A 69 -11.82 -6.74 8.48
C GLY A 69 -11.14 -6.67 7.10
N PRO A 70 -11.72 -7.31 6.06
CA PRO A 70 -11.20 -7.21 4.71
C PRO A 70 -11.17 -5.78 4.17
N ILE A 71 -12.19 -4.95 4.43
CA ILE A 71 -12.22 -3.54 3.99
C ILE A 71 -11.06 -2.75 4.62
N TRP A 72 -10.79 -2.94 5.91
CA TRP A 72 -9.69 -2.27 6.60
C TRP A 72 -8.34 -2.60 5.97
N GLU A 73 -8.15 -3.87 5.61
CA GLU A 73 -6.95 -4.33 4.92
C GLU A 73 -6.83 -3.78 3.49
N ILE A 74 -7.93 -3.75 2.74
CA ILE A 74 -7.98 -3.17 1.38
C ILE A 74 -7.62 -1.69 1.44
N LEU A 75 -8.27 -0.91 2.32
CA LEU A 75 -8.04 0.53 2.44
C LEU A 75 -6.60 0.84 2.86
N ASN A 76 -6.07 0.09 3.82
CA ASN A 76 -4.68 0.23 4.26
C ASN A 76 -3.70 -0.05 3.11
N ALA A 77 -3.91 -1.12 2.35
CA ALA A 77 -3.06 -1.45 1.21
C ALA A 77 -3.14 -0.39 0.09
N LEU A 78 -4.34 0.00 -0.32
CA LEU A 78 -4.53 0.98 -1.39
C LEU A 78 -3.97 2.35 -1.01
N ALA A 79 -4.18 2.81 0.23
CA ALA A 79 -3.63 4.08 0.70
C ALA A 79 -2.11 4.10 0.70
N LEU A 80 -1.47 2.96 0.99
CA LEU A 80 -0.01 2.88 0.96
C LEU A 80 0.54 2.67 -0.46
N CYS A 81 -0.20 2.01 -1.35
CA CYS A 81 0.17 1.92 -2.77
C CYS A 81 0.27 3.30 -3.44
N THR A 82 -0.58 4.27 -3.06
CA THR A 82 -0.58 5.60 -3.69
C THR A 82 0.68 6.41 -3.37
N VAL A 83 1.43 6.05 -2.32
CA VAL A 83 2.71 6.69 -1.94
C VAL A 83 3.94 5.87 -2.34
N GLY A 84 3.75 4.83 -3.15
CA GLY A 84 4.86 4.07 -3.73
C GLY A 84 5.30 2.86 -2.92
N ILE A 85 4.39 2.19 -2.20
CA ILE A 85 4.61 0.78 -1.84
C ILE A 85 4.48 -0.09 -3.11
N ASP A 86 5.50 -0.91 -3.35
CA ASP A 86 5.58 -1.81 -4.51
C ASP A 86 5.03 -3.21 -4.17
N LEU A 87 5.16 -3.64 -2.91
CA LEU A 87 4.73 -4.96 -2.45
C LEU A 87 3.86 -4.86 -1.19
N CYS A 88 2.57 -5.17 -1.32
CA CYS A 88 1.64 -5.28 -0.19
C CYS A 88 1.59 -6.72 0.34
N MET A 89 2.00 -6.93 1.58
CA MET A 89 1.85 -8.21 2.27
C MET A 89 0.43 -8.34 2.84
N MET A 90 -0.42 -9.07 2.13
CA MET A 90 -1.82 -9.27 2.47
C MET A 90 -2.05 -10.61 3.19
N PHE A 91 -3.03 -10.66 4.08
CA PHE A 91 -3.47 -11.82 4.85
C PHE A 91 -4.79 -12.39 4.32
N HIS A 92 -5.85 -11.57 4.20
CA HIS A 92 -7.17 -12.09 3.84
C HIS A 92 -7.31 -12.27 2.31
N PRO A 93 -7.69 -13.47 1.81
CA PRO A 93 -7.70 -13.74 0.37
C PRO A 93 -8.68 -12.86 -0.41
N VAL A 94 -9.84 -12.54 0.18
CA VAL A 94 -10.82 -11.61 -0.42
C VAL A 94 -10.25 -10.19 -0.52
N ALA A 95 -9.49 -9.75 0.49
CA ALA A 95 -8.85 -8.44 0.46
C ALA A 95 -7.79 -8.39 -0.64
N ALA A 96 -6.92 -9.40 -0.72
CA ALA A 96 -5.90 -9.52 -1.75
C ALA A 96 -6.50 -9.54 -3.17
N LYS A 97 -7.61 -10.28 -3.37
CA LYS A 97 -8.34 -10.31 -4.64
C LYS A 97 -8.79 -8.90 -5.05
N HIS A 98 -9.47 -8.18 -4.16
CA HIS A 98 -10.01 -6.86 -4.49
C HIS A 98 -8.93 -5.80 -4.67
N VAL A 99 -7.85 -5.83 -3.89
CA VAL A 99 -6.69 -4.95 -4.13
C VAL A 99 -6.16 -5.17 -5.55
N LYS A 100 -5.96 -6.42 -5.96
CA LYS A 100 -5.50 -6.74 -7.32
C LYS A 100 -6.46 -6.26 -8.41
N GLU A 101 -7.77 -6.44 -8.22
CA GLU A 101 -8.80 -5.96 -9.16
C GLU A 101 -8.80 -4.44 -9.29
N ILE A 102 -8.78 -3.72 -8.16
CA ILE A 102 -8.77 -2.25 -8.13
C ILE A 102 -7.49 -1.71 -8.76
N THR A 103 -6.32 -2.27 -8.42
CA THR A 103 -5.06 -1.89 -9.06
C THR A 103 -5.13 -2.12 -10.56
N SER A 104 -5.66 -3.26 -11.02
CA SER A 104 -5.81 -3.53 -12.46
C SER A 104 -6.72 -2.51 -13.15
N GLN A 105 -7.77 -2.02 -12.48
CA GLN A 105 -8.63 -0.96 -13.00
C GLN A 105 -7.89 0.38 -13.11
N PHE A 106 -7.05 0.74 -12.13
CA PHE A 106 -6.26 1.99 -12.20
C PHE A 106 -5.30 2.03 -13.39
N PHE A 107 -4.78 0.88 -13.81
CA PHE A 107 -3.86 0.77 -14.94
C PHE A 107 -4.53 0.43 -16.27
N ALA A 108 -5.86 0.23 -16.31
CA ALA A 108 -6.56 -0.24 -17.50
C ALA A 108 -6.48 0.72 -18.70
N GLU A 109 -6.49 2.03 -18.43
CA GLU A 109 -6.47 3.09 -19.45
C GLU A 109 -5.07 3.65 -19.73
N VAL A 110 -4.02 3.07 -19.13
CA VAL A 110 -2.65 3.55 -19.31
C VAL A 110 -2.19 3.23 -20.74
N PRO A 111 -1.80 4.24 -21.56
CA PRO A 111 -1.39 3.98 -22.93
C PRO A 111 -0.17 3.06 -22.99
N LYS A 112 -0.25 1.97 -23.76
CA LYS A 112 0.84 0.98 -23.91
C LYS A 112 2.16 1.59 -24.39
N VAL A 113 2.11 2.71 -25.11
CA VAL A 113 3.32 3.47 -25.54
C VAL A 113 4.15 3.97 -24.35
N LEU A 114 3.56 4.03 -23.14
CA LEU A 114 4.32 4.36 -21.92
C LEU A 114 5.20 3.19 -21.48
N ASP A 115 4.86 1.94 -21.79
CA ASP A 115 5.70 0.77 -21.43
C ASP A 115 7.10 0.91 -22.03
N ASP A 116 7.19 1.44 -23.26
CA ASP A 116 8.45 1.73 -23.95
C ASP A 116 9.30 2.81 -23.24
N LYS A 117 8.69 3.64 -22.38
CA LYS A 117 9.40 4.63 -21.56
C LYS A 117 10.01 4.04 -20.29
N GLY A 118 9.75 2.76 -20.00
CA GLY A 118 10.33 2.07 -18.85
C GLY A 118 9.94 2.66 -17.50
N TYR A 119 8.76 3.26 -17.36
CA TYR A 119 8.33 3.91 -16.11
C TYR A 119 8.27 2.96 -14.90
N TYR A 120 8.17 1.66 -15.15
CA TYR A 120 8.26 0.62 -14.11
C TYR A 120 9.67 0.45 -13.54
N ASP A 121 10.72 0.80 -14.30
CA ASP A 121 12.12 0.74 -13.87
C ASP A 121 12.55 2.05 -13.18
N TRP A 122 11.70 2.53 -12.28
CA TRP A 122 11.93 3.77 -11.53
C TRP A 122 13.15 3.67 -10.60
N VAL A 123 13.56 2.45 -10.24
CA VAL A 123 14.70 2.18 -9.34
C VAL A 123 16.01 2.54 -10.04
N SER A 124 16.12 2.23 -11.33
CA SER A 124 17.29 2.57 -12.15
C SER A 124 17.17 3.96 -12.77
N ALA A 125 15.95 4.54 -12.78
CA ALA A 125 15.63 5.85 -13.32
C ALA A 125 16.34 6.95 -12.52
N ASN A 126 17.64 7.11 -12.81
CA ASN A 126 18.32 8.37 -12.64
C ASN A 126 17.65 9.35 -13.58
N LEU A 127 16.59 10.03 -13.09
CA LEU A 127 16.06 11.24 -13.70
C LEU A 127 17.17 12.29 -13.61
N LYS A 128 18.18 12.15 -14.49
CA LYS A 128 19.26 13.11 -14.64
C LYS A 128 18.59 14.43 -15.01
N ARG A 129 18.74 15.41 -14.12
CA ARG A 129 18.36 16.80 -14.36
C ARG A 129 18.99 17.33 -15.64
#